data_AF-A0A536VH46-F1
#
_entry.id   AF-A0A536VH46-F1
#
_cell.length_a   1.000
_cell.length_b   1.000
_cell.length_c   1.000
_cell.angle_alpha   90.00
_cell.angle_beta   90.00
_cell.angle_gamma   90.00
#
_symmetry.space_group_name_H-M   'P 1'
#
loop_
_entity.id
_entity.type
_entity.pdbx_description
1 polymer ?
#
loop_
_entity_poly.entity_id
_entity_poly.type
_entity_poly.pdbx_seq_one_letter_code
_entity_poly.pdbx_strand_id
1 'polypeptide(L)'
;MGYGLRGAIWGVALLLVVSGQGAFALPPGVAAEVVDLQGSGERKPALNASWVPARAQDDLSTGAFVRTGPASKMALVFADETQVRLNQNSLLQVKSVAGSAGETTTLRLELGRAWSQAKRVPDGLQLESPSATAAIRGTSWELDVDSAGTTTLAVLTGSVEFFNALGRVTIAANEAAVAVVGQAPVRIVLSNPHDR
;
A
#
# COMPACT_ATOMS: atom_id res chain seq x y z
N MET A 1 63.34 4.05 51.75
CA MET A 1 62.44 5.16 51.32
C MET A 1 62.56 5.33 49.82
N GLY A 2 61.45 5.26 49.10
CA GLY A 2 61.40 5.48 47.65
C GLY A 2 59.99 5.23 47.14
N TYR A 3 59.10 6.22 47.30
CA TYR A 3 57.73 6.19 46.79
C TYR A 3 57.73 6.64 45.33
N GLY A 4 57.11 5.85 44.46
CA GLY A 4 56.79 6.22 43.08
C GLY A 4 55.39 5.72 42.74
N LEU A 5 54.38 6.51 43.07
CA LEU A 5 52.97 6.19 42.86
C LEU A 5 52.56 6.38 41.39
N ARG A 6 52.11 5.25 40.84
CA ARG A 6 51.16 5.02 39.74
C ARG A 6 50.36 6.25 39.28
N GLY A 7 50.56 6.64 38.01
CA GLY A 7 49.60 7.41 37.22
C GLY A 7 49.37 6.68 35.90
N ALA A 8 48.20 6.07 35.72
CA ALA A 8 47.74 5.59 34.43
C ALA A 8 46.33 6.13 34.20
N ILE A 9 46.25 7.04 33.25
CA ILE A 9 45.10 7.82 32.83
C ILE A 9 44.06 6.85 32.25
N TRP A 10 42.88 6.78 32.87
CA TRP A 10 41.73 6.10 32.26
C TRP A 10 41.13 7.03 31.21
N GLY A 11 41.41 6.73 29.94
CA GLY A 11 40.78 7.40 28.80
C GLY A 11 39.30 7.06 28.74
N VAL A 12 38.45 8.08 28.85
CA VAL A 12 37.01 7.99 28.63
C VAL A 12 36.77 7.83 27.12
N ALA A 13 36.34 6.65 26.69
CA ALA A 13 35.86 6.43 25.34
C ALA A 13 34.41 6.97 25.23
N LEU A 14 34.26 8.11 24.55
CA LEU A 14 32.97 8.71 24.24
C LEU A 14 32.32 7.91 23.09
N LEU A 15 31.41 6.99 23.42
CA LEU A 15 30.58 6.28 22.46
C LEU A 15 29.47 7.23 21.96
N LEU A 16 29.67 7.82 20.78
CA LEU A 16 28.64 8.51 20.03
C LEU A 16 27.67 7.48 19.44
N VAL A 17 26.58 7.21 20.14
CA VAL A 17 25.43 6.49 19.59
C VAL A 17 24.67 7.47 18.70
N VAL A 18 24.89 7.42 17.39
CA VAL A 18 24.05 8.12 16.41
C VAL A 18 22.77 7.32 16.25
N SER A 19 21.74 7.71 17.00
CA SER A 19 20.36 7.25 16.83
C SER A 19 19.74 7.92 15.60
N GLY A 20 20.11 7.46 14.40
CA GLY A 20 19.48 7.91 13.16
C GLY A 20 18.10 7.27 12.97
N GLN A 21 17.07 7.78 13.66
CA GLN A 21 15.69 7.53 13.26
C GLN A 21 15.34 8.51 12.13
N GLY A 22 15.80 8.21 10.92
CA GLY A 22 15.35 8.91 9.73
C GLY A 22 13.91 8.49 9.42
N ALA A 23 12.98 9.45 9.50
CA ALA A 23 11.69 9.29 8.82
C ALA A 23 11.99 9.12 7.32
N PHE A 24 11.49 8.04 6.72
CA PHE A 24 11.54 7.87 5.27
C PHE A 24 10.61 8.90 4.63
N ALA A 25 11.15 10.07 4.31
CA ALA A 25 10.47 11.07 3.51
C ALA A 25 10.91 10.87 2.05
N LEU A 26 9.95 10.61 1.17
CA LEU A 26 10.22 10.50 -0.27
C LEU A 26 10.70 11.85 -0.82
N PRO A 27 11.61 11.87 -1.81
CA PRO A 27 12.03 13.11 -2.47
C PRO A 27 10.83 13.87 -3.06
N PRO A 28 10.88 15.21 -3.14
CA PRO A 28 9.83 16.00 -3.78
C PRO A 28 9.55 15.53 -5.22
N GLY A 29 8.28 15.23 -5.53
CA GLY A 29 7.85 14.74 -6.83
C GLY A 29 7.79 13.21 -6.97
N VAL A 30 8.22 12.46 -5.96
CA VAL A 30 8.00 11.02 -5.86
C VAL A 30 6.65 10.75 -5.20
N ALA A 31 5.80 9.98 -5.88
CA ALA A 31 4.47 9.65 -5.39
C ALA A 31 4.48 8.38 -4.53
N ALA A 32 5.32 7.40 -4.88
CA ALA A 32 5.50 6.18 -4.12
C ALA A 32 6.88 5.57 -4.34
N GLU A 33 7.29 4.67 -3.46
CA GLU A 33 8.50 3.86 -3.57
C GLU A 33 8.14 2.37 -3.45
N VAL A 34 8.80 1.53 -4.23
CA VAL A 34 8.76 0.07 -4.07
C VAL A 34 9.65 -0.33 -2.89
N VAL A 35 9.07 -0.67 -1.75
CA VAL A 35 9.87 -0.98 -0.54
C VAL A 35 10.29 -2.44 -0.43
N ASP A 36 9.56 -3.35 -1.08
CA ASP A 36 9.93 -4.76 -1.18
C ASP A 36 9.38 -5.37 -2.48
N LEU A 37 10.14 -6.30 -3.06
CA LEU A 37 9.73 -7.06 -4.24
C LEU A 37 10.27 -8.49 -4.12
N GLN A 38 9.34 -9.44 -4.07
CA GLN A 38 9.63 -10.88 -4.08
C GLN A 38 9.13 -11.46 -5.40
N GLY A 39 10.00 -12.20 -6.10
CA GLY A 39 9.68 -12.75 -7.43
C GLY A 39 9.84 -11.72 -8.55
N SER A 40 8.88 -11.66 -9.47
CA SER A 40 8.89 -10.79 -10.65
C SER A 40 7.93 -9.62 -10.50
N GLY A 41 8.42 -8.43 -10.84
CA GLY A 41 7.62 -7.22 -10.91
C GLY A 41 8.14 -6.29 -11.98
N GLU A 42 7.24 -5.52 -12.55
CA GLU A 42 7.55 -4.50 -13.54
C GLU A 42 6.86 -3.19 -13.19
N ARG A 43 7.48 -2.10 -13.60
CA ARG A 43 6.89 -0.76 -13.52
C ARG A 43 6.84 -0.12 -14.89
N LYS A 44 5.91 0.80 -15.05
CA LYS A 44 5.76 1.61 -16.25
C LYS A 44 5.53 3.06 -15.81
N PRO A 45 6.49 3.98 -16.05
CA PRO A 45 6.44 5.34 -15.50
C PRO A 45 5.23 6.18 -15.92
N ALA A 46 4.69 5.93 -17.13
CA ALA A 46 3.53 6.64 -17.66
C ALA A 46 2.79 5.75 -18.66
N LEU A 47 1.55 6.11 -19.02
CA LEU A 47 0.70 5.29 -19.91
C LEU A 47 1.42 4.84 -21.21
N ASN A 48 2.14 5.77 -21.86
CA ASN A 48 2.82 5.58 -23.14
C ASN A 48 4.28 5.11 -23.01
N ALA A 49 4.76 4.84 -21.79
CA ALA A 49 6.09 4.28 -21.58
C ALA A 49 6.09 2.76 -21.78
N SER A 50 7.28 2.18 -21.93
CA SER A 50 7.43 0.72 -21.91
C SER A 50 7.45 0.19 -20.48
N TRP A 51 7.02 -1.06 -20.30
CA TRP A 51 7.25 -1.79 -19.05
C TRP A 51 8.75 -2.06 -18.89
N VAL A 52 9.25 -1.87 -17.68
CA VAL A 52 10.62 -2.18 -17.28
C VAL A 52 10.61 -2.98 -15.98
N PRO A 53 11.61 -3.84 -15.73
CA PRO A 53 11.71 -4.55 -14.45
C PRO A 53 11.72 -3.57 -13.28
N ALA A 54 10.89 -3.86 -12.27
CA ALA A 54 10.87 -3.13 -11.02
C ALA A 54 11.92 -3.69 -10.06
N ARG A 55 12.41 -2.85 -9.15
CA ARG A 55 13.32 -3.21 -8.06
C ARG A 55 12.85 -2.54 -6.76
N ALA A 56 13.29 -3.08 -5.62
CA ALA A 56 13.20 -2.32 -4.38
C ALA A 56 13.93 -0.98 -4.52
N GLN A 57 13.43 0.05 -3.85
CA GLN A 57 13.87 1.45 -3.92
C GLN A 57 13.59 2.14 -5.27
N ASP A 58 12.80 1.53 -6.16
CA ASP A 58 12.33 2.23 -7.35
C ASP A 58 11.27 3.28 -6.96
N ASP A 59 11.55 4.52 -7.35
CA ASP A 59 10.58 5.61 -7.28
C ASP A 59 9.50 5.48 -8.37
N LEU A 60 8.28 5.81 -7.99
CA LEU A 60 7.09 5.86 -8.81
C LEU A 60 6.52 7.27 -8.79
N SER A 61 6.25 7.81 -9.96
CA SER A 61 5.57 9.09 -10.13
C SER A 61 4.05 8.90 -10.21
N THR A 62 3.29 9.97 -10.01
CA THR A 62 1.88 10.00 -10.35
C THR A 62 1.67 9.61 -11.81
N GLY A 63 0.69 8.74 -12.07
CA GLY A 63 0.42 8.17 -13.39
C GLY A 63 1.20 6.89 -13.70
N ALA A 64 2.15 6.48 -12.85
CA ALA A 64 2.88 5.24 -13.03
C ALA A 64 2.00 4.02 -12.78
N PHE A 65 2.40 2.91 -13.38
CA PHE A 65 1.82 1.59 -13.19
C PHE A 65 2.88 0.65 -12.62
N VAL A 66 2.42 -0.30 -11.81
CA VAL A 66 3.21 -1.44 -11.38
C VAL A 66 2.42 -2.72 -11.56
N ARG A 67 3.12 -3.81 -11.84
CA ARG A 67 2.53 -5.15 -11.91
C ARG A 67 3.42 -6.20 -11.29
N THR A 68 2.80 -7.25 -10.80
CA THR A 68 3.46 -8.44 -10.26
C THR A 68 3.13 -9.65 -11.13
N GLY A 69 4.12 -10.54 -11.32
CA GLY A 69 3.91 -11.81 -12.02
C GLY A 69 3.40 -12.92 -11.12
N PRO A 70 3.41 -14.18 -11.60
CA PRO A 70 3.10 -15.36 -10.81
C PRO A 70 4.05 -15.51 -9.61
N ALA A 71 3.56 -16.08 -8.50
CA ALA A 71 4.34 -16.32 -7.29
C ALA A 71 5.15 -15.10 -6.79
N SER A 72 4.64 -13.89 -7.03
CA SER A 72 5.32 -12.64 -6.76
C SER A 72 4.53 -11.76 -5.80
N LYS A 73 5.23 -10.87 -5.08
CA LYS A 73 4.63 -9.89 -4.16
C LYS A 73 5.39 -8.58 -4.25
N MET A 74 4.68 -7.47 -4.15
CA MET A 74 5.28 -6.13 -4.14
C MET A 74 4.70 -5.31 -2.99
N ALA A 75 5.55 -4.66 -2.21
CA ALA A 75 5.12 -3.71 -1.20
C ALA A 75 5.46 -2.29 -1.66
N LEU A 76 4.51 -1.38 -1.47
CA LEU A 76 4.60 0.02 -1.84
C LEU A 76 4.38 0.88 -0.60
N VAL A 77 5.15 1.96 -0.50
CA VAL A 77 4.85 3.08 0.39
C VAL A 77 4.62 4.33 -0.45
N PHE A 78 3.55 5.05 -0.16
CA PHE A 78 3.19 6.30 -0.83
C PHE A 78 3.70 7.50 -0.02
N ALA A 79 3.78 8.67 -0.66
CA ALA A 79 4.28 9.90 -0.04
C ALA A 79 3.46 10.35 1.19
N ASP A 80 2.19 9.95 1.27
CA ASP A 80 1.29 10.17 2.41
C ASP A 80 1.40 9.10 3.51
N GLU A 81 2.46 8.29 3.49
CA GLU A 81 2.70 7.12 4.36
C GLU A 81 1.70 5.96 4.17
N THR A 82 0.78 6.03 3.19
CA THR A 82 -0.08 4.89 2.85
C THR A 82 0.79 3.70 2.45
N GLN A 83 0.46 2.50 2.94
CA GLN A 83 1.15 1.26 2.58
C GLN A 83 0.20 0.33 1.86
N VAL A 84 0.60 -0.20 0.71
CA VAL A 84 -0.18 -1.19 -0.03
C VAL A 84 0.72 -2.35 -0.41
N ARG A 85 0.20 -3.56 -0.26
CA ARG A 85 0.86 -4.78 -0.72
C ARG A 85 0.06 -5.41 -1.84
N LEU A 86 0.74 -5.68 -2.94
CA LEU A 86 0.22 -6.40 -4.10
C LEU A 86 0.65 -7.86 -3.99
N ASN A 87 -0.30 -8.78 -4.20
CA ASN A 87 0.00 -10.20 -4.38
C ASN A 87 0.28 -10.50 -5.86
N GLN A 88 0.41 -11.78 -6.20
CA GLN A 88 0.72 -12.21 -7.56
C GLN A 88 -0.33 -11.74 -8.58
N ASN A 89 0.09 -11.60 -9.84
CA ASN A 89 -0.78 -11.25 -10.97
C ASN A 89 -1.62 -9.99 -10.75
N SER A 90 -1.04 -8.97 -10.11
CA SER A 90 -1.73 -7.72 -9.80
C SER A 90 -1.26 -6.61 -10.72
N LEU A 91 -2.16 -5.67 -11.04
CA LEU A 91 -1.88 -4.47 -11.81
C LEU A 91 -2.48 -3.25 -11.11
N LEU A 92 -1.60 -2.35 -10.65
CA LEU A 92 -1.97 -1.13 -9.93
C LEU A 92 -1.50 0.09 -10.71
N GLN A 93 -2.33 1.13 -10.75
CA GLN A 93 -1.98 2.47 -11.20
C GLN A 93 -2.02 3.46 -10.02
N VAL A 94 -0.99 4.30 -9.94
CA VAL A 94 -0.95 5.45 -9.03
C VAL A 94 -1.64 6.62 -9.72
N LYS A 95 -2.85 7.02 -9.29
CA LYS A 95 -3.63 8.09 -9.96
C LYS A 95 -3.29 9.46 -9.38
N SER A 96 -3.24 9.54 -8.06
CA SER A 96 -2.82 10.71 -7.29
C SER A 96 -2.37 10.28 -5.90
N VAL A 97 -1.52 11.07 -5.27
CA VAL A 97 -1.11 10.89 -3.87
C VAL A 97 -1.33 12.21 -3.16
N ALA A 98 -1.90 12.17 -1.97
CA ALA A 98 -2.15 13.36 -1.16
C ALA A 98 -0.82 14.07 -0.84
N GLY A 99 -0.70 15.34 -1.20
CA GLY A 99 0.47 16.19 -0.92
C GLY A 99 0.21 17.22 0.18
N SER A 100 -1.03 17.36 0.65
CA SER A 100 -1.44 18.30 1.69
C SER A 100 -2.64 17.79 2.48
N ALA A 101 -2.85 18.35 3.67
CA ALA A 101 -3.97 17.98 4.54
C ALA A 101 -5.33 18.17 3.82
N GLY A 102 -6.15 17.11 3.82
CA GLY A 102 -7.46 17.10 3.17
C GLY A 102 -7.48 16.60 1.71
N GLU A 103 -6.31 16.35 1.11
CA GLU A 103 -6.23 15.64 -0.18
C GLU A 103 -6.38 14.12 0.02
N THR A 104 -6.77 13.40 -1.04
CA THR A 104 -7.00 11.95 -1.00
C THR A 104 -6.08 11.24 -1.98
N THR A 105 -5.37 10.23 -1.49
CA THR A 105 -4.60 9.33 -2.35
C THR A 105 -5.56 8.47 -3.14
N THR A 106 -5.41 8.46 -4.47
CA THR A 106 -6.26 7.68 -5.37
C THR A 106 -5.40 6.67 -6.10
N LEU A 107 -5.75 5.40 -5.95
CA LEU A 107 -5.10 4.27 -6.59
C LEU A 107 -6.14 3.51 -7.40
N ARG A 108 -5.70 2.80 -8.43
CA ARG A 108 -6.59 1.95 -9.23
C ARG A 108 -6.00 0.56 -9.37
N LEU A 109 -6.72 -0.43 -8.86
CA LEU A 109 -6.39 -1.85 -9.07
C LEU A 109 -7.22 -2.38 -10.23
N GLU A 110 -6.56 -2.71 -11.33
CA GLU A 110 -7.23 -3.22 -12.54
C GLU A 110 -7.45 -4.73 -12.47
N LEU A 111 -6.55 -5.44 -11.79
CA LEU A 111 -6.53 -6.90 -11.69
C LEU A 111 -5.73 -7.33 -10.47
N GLY A 112 -6.07 -8.48 -9.92
CA GLY A 112 -5.33 -9.15 -8.86
C GLY A 112 -5.71 -8.65 -7.49
N ARG A 113 -4.80 -8.73 -6.53
CA ARG A 113 -5.11 -8.51 -5.12
C ARG A 113 -4.19 -7.49 -4.48
N ALA A 114 -4.80 -6.53 -3.82
CA ALA A 114 -4.14 -5.56 -2.97
C ALA A 114 -4.67 -5.68 -1.54
N TRP A 115 -3.80 -5.47 -0.57
CA TRP A 115 -4.21 -5.35 0.82
C TRP A 115 -3.38 -4.31 1.55
N SER A 116 -3.94 -3.80 2.64
CA SER A 116 -3.25 -2.90 3.55
C SER A 116 -3.62 -3.24 4.99
N GLN A 117 -2.64 -3.08 5.87
CA GLN A 117 -2.84 -3.11 7.30
C GLN A 117 -2.35 -1.77 7.84
N ALA A 118 -3.30 -0.90 8.18
CA ALA A 118 -2.99 0.44 8.63
C ALA A 118 -2.37 0.39 10.04
N LYS A 119 -1.12 0.86 10.18
CA LYS A 119 -0.53 1.19 11.50
C LYS A 119 -0.82 2.64 11.91
N ARG A 120 -1.07 3.51 10.92
CA ARG A 120 -1.45 4.92 11.05
C ARG A 120 -2.62 5.18 10.10
N VAL A 121 -3.49 6.13 10.44
CA VAL A 121 -4.68 6.47 9.66
C VAL A 121 -4.26 7.47 8.57
N PRO A 122 -4.17 7.09 7.28
CA PRO A 122 -4.08 8.09 6.23
C PRO A 122 -5.37 8.92 6.21
N ASP A 123 -5.26 10.20 5.87
CA ASP A 123 -6.39 11.16 5.84
C ASP A 123 -7.52 10.68 4.89
N GLY A 124 -7.17 9.88 3.87
CA GLY A 124 -8.11 9.11 3.07
C GLY A 124 -7.44 8.41 1.89
N LEU A 125 -7.87 7.17 1.61
CA LEU A 125 -7.49 6.40 0.42
C LEU A 125 -8.74 6.09 -0.41
N GLN A 126 -8.70 6.38 -1.70
CA GLN A 126 -9.65 5.85 -2.68
C GLN A 126 -8.97 4.76 -3.51
N LEU A 127 -9.53 3.55 -3.45
CA LEU A 127 -9.11 2.45 -4.29
C LEU A 127 -10.19 2.18 -5.34
N GLU A 128 -9.91 2.57 -6.58
CA GLU A 128 -10.74 2.31 -7.74
C GLU A 128 -10.50 0.88 -8.26
N SER A 129 -11.56 0.31 -8.82
CA SER A 129 -11.54 -0.94 -9.58
C SER A 129 -12.49 -0.81 -10.78
N PRO A 130 -12.52 -1.77 -11.71
CA PRO A 130 -13.44 -1.72 -12.85
C PRO A 130 -14.93 -1.68 -12.47
N SER A 131 -15.33 -2.26 -11.34
CA SER A 131 -16.74 -2.36 -10.93
C SER A 131 -17.17 -1.34 -9.87
N ALA A 132 -16.25 -0.83 -9.05
CA ALA A 132 -16.57 0.09 -7.95
C ALA A 132 -15.34 0.81 -7.35
N THR A 133 -15.61 1.80 -6.51
CA THR A 133 -14.61 2.54 -5.72
C THR A 133 -14.79 2.25 -4.23
N ALA A 134 -13.69 1.97 -3.55
CA ALA A 134 -13.61 1.85 -2.10
C ALA A 134 -13.01 3.12 -1.50
N ALA A 135 -13.79 3.87 -0.72
CA ALA A 135 -13.31 4.98 0.08
C ALA A 135 -12.98 4.51 1.50
N ILE A 136 -11.68 4.52 1.81
CA ILE A 136 -11.07 3.84 2.94
C ILE A 136 -10.49 4.88 3.89
N ARG A 137 -10.84 4.79 5.18
CA ARG A 137 -10.29 5.64 6.23
C ARG A 137 -9.87 4.77 7.42
N GLY A 138 -8.58 4.80 7.79
CA GLY A 138 -8.08 4.13 9.00
C GLY A 138 -8.45 2.66 9.13
N THR A 139 -8.35 1.91 8.03
CA THR A 139 -8.95 0.57 7.91
C THR A 139 -7.89 -0.43 7.42
N SER A 140 -7.95 -1.66 7.93
CA SER A 140 -7.22 -2.81 7.37
C SER A 140 -8.15 -3.57 6.44
N TRP A 141 -7.74 -3.82 5.21
CA TRP A 141 -8.61 -4.29 4.14
C TRP A 141 -7.86 -5.17 3.14
N GLU A 142 -8.62 -5.98 2.42
CA GLU A 142 -8.20 -6.74 1.26
C GLU A 142 -9.19 -6.49 0.11
N LEU A 143 -8.67 -6.19 -1.08
CA LEU A 143 -9.45 -6.00 -2.29
C LEU A 143 -8.88 -6.89 -3.41
N ASP A 144 -9.76 -7.69 -4.00
CA ASP A 144 -9.45 -8.66 -5.06
C ASP A 144 -10.29 -8.33 -6.30
N VAL A 145 -9.63 -8.15 -7.45
CA VAL A 145 -10.25 -7.89 -8.75
C VAL A 145 -9.96 -9.05 -9.67
N ASP A 146 -11.01 -9.73 -10.13
CA ASP A 146 -10.87 -10.84 -11.07
C ASP A 146 -10.72 -10.34 -12.52
N SER A 147 -10.51 -11.28 -13.45
CA SER A 147 -10.35 -10.95 -14.88
C SER A 147 -11.62 -10.42 -15.55
N ALA A 148 -12.79 -10.56 -14.93
CA ALA A 148 -14.05 -9.98 -15.38
C ALA A 148 -14.28 -8.56 -14.80
N GLY A 149 -13.39 -8.09 -13.92
CA GLY A 149 -13.52 -6.83 -13.21
C GLY A 149 -14.45 -6.88 -11.99
N THR A 150 -14.87 -8.08 -11.57
CA THR A 150 -15.59 -8.26 -10.31
C THR A 150 -14.65 -7.95 -9.17
N THR A 151 -15.10 -7.08 -8.27
CA THR A 151 -14.30 -6.65 -7.12
C THR A 151 -14.90 -7.19 -5.85
N THR A 152 -14.11 -7.96 -5.11
CA THR A 152 -14.45 -8.40 -3.75
C THR A 152 -13.63 -7.60 -2.75
N LEU A 153 -14.30 -7.01 -1.76
CA LEU A 153 -13.69 -6.23 -0.70
C LEU A 153 -14.01 -6.88 0.65
N ALA A 154 -12.99 -7.17 1.43
CA ALA A 154 -13.09 -7.61 2.82
C ALA A 154 -12.46 -6.58 3.75
N VAL A 155 -13.16 -6.26 4.85
CA VAL A 155 -12.72 -5.28 5.84
C VAL A 155 -12.38 -5.98 7.14
N LEU A 156 -11.12 -5.88 7.57
CA LEU A 156 -10.65 -6.51 8.81
C LEU A 156 -10.88 -5.59 10.01
N THR A 157 -10.58 -4.30 9.87
CA THR A 157 -10.76 -3.30 10.93
C THR A 157 -11.22 -1.99 10.33
N GLY A 158 -12.07 -1.22 11.03
CA GLY A 158 -12.55 0.07 10.56
C GLY A 158 -13.83 -0.04 9.72
N SER A 159 -13.96 0.81 8.71
CA SER A 159 -15.14 0.88 7.85
C SER A 159 -14.77 1.43 6.48
N VAL A 160 -15.41 0.90 5.44
CA VAL A 160 -15.19 1.31 4.05
C VAL A 160 -16.54 1.63 3.39
N GLU A 161 -16.64 2.77 2.72
CA GLU A 161 -17.73 3.00 1.77
C GLU A 161 -17.35 2.40 0.42
N PHE A 162 -18.15 1.47 -0.08
CA PHE A 162 -17.95 0.80 -1.35
C PHE A 162 -19.11 1.12 -2.29
N PHE A 163 -18.82 1.80 -3.40
CA PHE A 163 -19.85 2.41 -4.22
C PHE A 163 -19.50 2.45 -5.70
N ASN A 164 -20.54 2.58 -6.52
CA ASN A 164 -20.44 2.98 -7.92
C ASN A 164 -21.67 3.83 -8.30
N ALA A 165 -21.88 4.06 -9.59
CA ALA A 165 -23.01 4.87 -10.07
C ALA A 165 -24.40 4.25 -9.78
N LEU A 166 -24.46 2.95 -9.47
CA LEU A 166 -25.71 2.19 -9.31
C LEU A 166 -26.08 2.00 -7.84
N GLY A 167 -25.14 2.22 -6.91
CA GLY A 167 -25.43 2.09 -5.48
C GLY A 167 -24.20 2.20 -4.59
N ARG A 168 -24.44 2.10 -3.29
CA ARG A 168 -23.44 2.22 -2.23
C ARG A 168 -23.77 1.29 -1.09
N VAL A 169 -22.73 0.70 -0.50
CA VAL A 169 -22.79 0.00 0.77
C VAL A 169 -21.66 0.47 1.68
N THR A 170 -21.95 0.57 2.96
CA THR A 170 -20.91 0.70 3.99
C THR A 170 -20.61 -0.70 4.52
N ILE A 171 -19.33 -1.04 4.60
CA ILE A 171 -18.81 -2.33 5.04
C ILE A 171 -18.06 -2.11 6.34
N ALA A 172 -18.51 -2.73 7.42
CA ALA A 172 -17.88 -2.64 8.73
C ALA A 172 -16.77 -3.69 8.89
N ALA A 173 -16.06 -3.63 10.01
CA ALA A 173 -15.08 -4.65 10.40
C ALA A 173 -15.70 -6.06 10.42
N ASN A 174 -14.96 -7.02 9.88
CA ASN A 174 -15.34 -8.42 9.69
C ASN A 174 -16.49 -8.64 8.69
N GLU A 175 -16.78 -7.65 7.83
CA GLU A 175 -17.72 -7.78 6.73
C GLU A 175 -17.02 -7.79 5.37
N ALA A 176 -17.75 -8.22 4.35
CA ALA A 176 -17.31 -8.14 2.97
C ALA A 176 -18.43 -7.70 2.04
N ALA A 177 -18.05 -7.25 0.85
CA ALA A 177 -18.96 -6.97 -0.24
C ALA A 177 -18.36 -7.39 -1.58
N VAL A 178 -19.23 -7.54 -2.57
CA VAL A 178 -18.87 -7.76 -3.96
C VAL A 178 -19.51 -6.68 -4.84
N ALA A 179 -18.77 -6.25 -5.85
CA ALA A 179 -19.29 -5.43 -6.94
C ALA A 179 -18.99 -6.14 -8.26
N VAL A 180 -20.03 -6.39 -9.05
CA VAL A 180 -19.92 -6.89 -10.42
C VAL A 180 -20.04 -5.69 -11.37
N VAL A 181 -19.31 -5.70 -12.48
CA VAL A 181 -19.40 -4.65 -13.49
C VAL A 181 -20.86 -4.48 -13.94
N GLY A 182 -21.36 -3.25 -13.86
CA GLY A 182 -22.75 -2.93 -14.22
C GLY A 182 -23.80 -3.29 -13.17
N GLN A 183 -23.41 -3.64 -11.94
CA GLN A 183 -24.33 -3.88 -10.83
C GLN A 183 -23.97 -3.03 -9.61
N ALA A 184 -24.95 -2.72 -8.75
CA ALA A 184 -24.68 -2.07 -7.48
C ALA A 184 -23.87 -2.98 -6.55
N PRO A 185 -22.93 -2.45 -5.73
CA PRO A 185 -22.22 -3.24 -4.74
C PRO A 185 -23.20 -3.83 -3.72
N VAL A 186 -22.95 -5.07 -3.29
CA VAL A 186 -23.78 -5.77 -2.29
C VAL A 186 -22.92 -6.42 -1.22
N ARG A 187 -23.37 -6.38 0.04
CA ARG A 187 -22.70 -7.09 1.13
C ARG A 187 -22.83 -8.60 0.93
N ILE A 188 -21.80 -9.32 1.32
CA ILE A 188 -21.75 -10.78 1.33
C ILE A 188 -21.29 -11.28 2.70
N VAL A 189 -21.68 -12.51 3.04
CA VAL A 189 -21.19 -13.17 4.25
C VAL A 189 -19.85 -13.81 3.92
N LEU A 190 -18.81 -13.47 4.69
CA LEU A 190 -17.54 -14.20 4.66
C LEU A 190 -17.82 -15.63 5.12
N SER A 191 -17.88 -16.56 4.17
CA SER A 191 -17.88 -17.99 4.49
C SER A 191 -16.45 -18.35 4.90
N ASN A 192 -16.29 -18.94 6.08
CA ASN A 192 -15.02 -19.12 6.76
C ASN A 192 -13.94 -19.74 5.82
N PRO A 193 -12.68 -19.25 5.77
CA PRO A 193 -11.67 -19.73 4.82
C PRO A 193 -11.16 -21.16 5.01
N HIS A 194 -11.63 -21.89 6.03
CA HIS A 194 -11.19 -23.26 6.32
C HIS A 194 -11.74 -24.32 5.36
N ASP A 195 -12.55 -23.93 4.36
CA ASP A 195 -13.26 -24.85 3.46
C ASP A 195 -12.65 -24.93 2.04
N ARG A 196 -11.36 -24.60 1.88
CA ARG A 196 -10.62 -24.79 0.61
C ARG A 196 -9.21 -25.34 0.84
#